data_AF-A0AAW2SK19-F1
#
_entry.id   AF-A0AAW2SK19-F1
#
_cell.length_a   1.000
_cell.length_b   1.000
_cell.length_c   1.000
_cell.angle_alpha   90.00
_cell.angle_beta   90.00
_cell.angle_gamma   90.00
#
_symmetry.space_group_name_H-M   'P 1'
#
loop_
_entity.id
_entity.type
_entity.pdbx_description
1 polymer ?
#
loop_
_entity_poly.entity_id
_entity_poly.type
_entity_poly.pdbx_seq_one_letter_code
_entity_poly.pdbx_strand_id
1 'polypeptide(L)'
;MILLLSFDVKSTLVKSQRPLMVIAGRGAAAAVSVQVTLPPVASPLQNQLIFADQRLEIVYPVIQRFKNLITSDPLNITSSWIGTDICKYKGFYCESPPDNKSAIALASIDFNGFQLSSPTLVGFLDLLPDLALFHANSNNFSAMDGLSFLDIRYNFFSGSVPPELFAKDLDALFLNNNNFMTRLPDDIGATHVEYLTLANNKFFGPIPRGIAKALSGLSEILLLDNMLSGCLPYELGLLKEAVVFDAGNNNLTGPLPFSLGCLEKLEVLNFAGNLLYGSVPDVLCGLKNLMNLSLSDNYLTQAGPSCMRLIKNGVLDVRKNCIPGSHFRDQWLSAQRSLRVQGIVHTRIRIHRFPVGFLISVLQLLNWLLHLLNHSLEMIVVEFQLLNYK
;
A
#
# COMPACT_ATOMS: atom_id res chain seq x y z
N MET A 1 18.81 15.84 8.04
CA MET A 1 18.54 16.22 6.64
C MET A 1 17.80 15.05 6.01
N ILE A 2 16.47 15.07 6.09
CA ILE A 2 15.61 13.96 5.66
C ILE A 2 15.36 14.17 4.17
N LEU A 3 15.94 13.29 3.35
CA LEU A 3 15.68 13.25 1.92
C LEU A 3 14.31 12.58 1.73
N LEU A 4 13.29 13.37 1.43
CA LEU A 4 12.03 12.89 0.88
C LEU A 4 12.29 12.42 -0.55
N LEU A 5 12.36 11.11 -0.76
CA LEU A 5 12.26 10.54 -2.10
C LEU A 5 10.78 10.46 -2.46
N SER A 6 10.31 11.48 -3.20
CA SER A 6 9.10 11.40 -3.99
C SER A 6 9.34 10.38 -5.10
N PHE A 7 8.65 9.23 -5.03
CA PHE A 7 8.45 8.38 -6.20
C PHE A 7 7.22 8.92 -6.93
N ASP A 8 7.49 9.62 -8.04
CA ASP A 8 6.50 10.01 -9.03
C ASP A 8 6.19 8.77 -9.88
N VAL A 9 5.36 7.88 -9.35
CA VAL A 9 4.63 6.92 -10.18
C VAL A 9 3.51 7.73 -10.81
N LYS A 10 3.60 7.96 -12.13
CA LYS A 10 2.54 8.56 -12.92
C LYS A 10 1.23 7.80 -12.64
N SER A 11 0.44 8.37 -11.74
CA SER A 11 -0.90 7.93 -11.38
C SER A 11 -1.85 8.21 -12.55
N THR A 12 -1.77 7.37 -13.56
CA THR A 12 -2.72 7.38 -14.67
C THR A 12 -3.83 6.41 -14.29
N LEU A 13 -4.68 6.79 -13.32
CA LEU A 13 -6.05 6.30 -13.07
C LEU A 13 -6.62 6.76 -11.71
N VAL A 14 -6.67 8.06 -11.46
CA VAL A 14 -7.87 8.72 -10.86
C VAL A 14 -7.81 10.15 -11.36
N LYS A 15 -8.66 10.51 -12.32
CA LYS A 15 -8.87 11.92 -12.64
C LYS A 15 -9.47 12.56 -11.39
N SER A 16 -8.66 13.31 -10.65
CA SER A 16 -9.08 14.46 -9.84
C SER A 16 -10.44 14.32 -9.15
N GLN A 17 -10.61 13.28 -8.34
CA GLN A 17 -11.65 13.25 -7.31
C GLN A 17 -10.95 13.20 -5.97
N ARG A 18 -11.38 14.06 -5.05
CA ARG A 18 -10.85 14.09 -3.69
C ARG A 18 -11.06 12.70 -3.07
N PRO A 19 -10.11 12.16 -2.30
CA PRO A 19 -10.37 10.95 -1.53
C PRO A 19 -11.51 11.25 -0.56
N LEU A 20 -12.63 10.53 -0.69
CA LEU A 20 -13.77 10.66 0.20
C LEU A 20 -13.57 9.72 1.41
N MET A 21 -13.48 10.29 2.61
CA MET A 21 -13.40 9.55 3.86
C MET A 21 -14.81 9.24 4.37
N VAL A 22 -15.20 7.95 4.40
CA VAL A 22 -16.50 7.51 4.93
C VAL A 22 -16.32 6.93 6.33
N ILE A 23 -16.89 7.58 7.35
CA ILE A 23 -16.93 7.07 8.72
C ILE A 23 -18.39 6.76 9.07
N ALA A 24 -18.77 5.48 9.07
CA ALA A 24 -20.11 5.04 9.43
C ALA A 24 -20.07 3.95 10.52
N GLY A 25 -20.78 4.18 11.62
CA GLY A 25 -21.05 3.20 12.68
C GLY A 25 -22.38 2.49 12.47
N ARG A 26 -22.43 1.17 12.71
CA ARG A 26 -23.60 0.33 12.39
C ARG A 26 -24.75 0.52 13.40
N GLY A 27 -25.93 0.90 12.90
CA GLY A 27 -27.24 0.62 13.52
C GLY A 27 -27.83 -0.66 12.88
N ALA A 28 -28.40 -1.55 13.68
CA ALA A 28 -28.97 -2.80 13.18
C ALA A 28 -30.31 -2.54 12.48
N ALA A 29 -30.42 -2.86 11.19
CA ALA A 29 -31.68 -2.93 10.47
C ALA A 29 -31.73 -4.14 9.53
N ALA A 30 -32.89 -4.79 9.49
CA ALA A 30 -33.18 -5.92 8.64
C ALA A 30 -33.20 -5.52 7.17
N ALA A 31 -32.58 -6.34 6.32
CA ALA A 31 -32.56 -6.15 4.88
C ALA A 31 -33.97 -6.31 4.31
N VAL A 32 -34.48 -5.26 3.66
CA VAL A 32 -35.65 -5.32 2.78
C VAL A 32 -35.17 -4.92 1.40
N SER A 33 -35.19 -5.86 0.46
CA SER A 33 -34.88 -5.62 -0.94
C SER A 33 -36.01 -4.81 -1.57
N VAL A 34 -35.78 -3.51 -1.80
CA VAL A 34 -36.67 -2.66 -2.60
C VAL A 34 -36.01 -2.42 -3.95
N GLN A 35 -36.56 -3.02 -5.00
CA GLN A 35 -36.22 -2.62 -6.37
C GLN A 35 -36.82 -1.23 -6.63
N VAL A 36 -35.98 -0.20 -6.63
CA VAL A 36 -36.39 1.16 -7.02
C VAL A 36 -36.21 1.29 -8.52
N THR A 37 -37.32 1.26 -9.27
CA THR A 37 -37.34 1.64 -10.68
C THR A 37 -37.28 3.16 -10.78
N LEU A 38 -36.28 3.68 -11.50
CA LEU A 38 -36.10 5.11 -11.74
C LEU A 38 -37.18 5.60 -12.73
N PRO A 39 -38.05 6.56 -12.36
CA PRO A 39 -38.92 7.21 -13.33
C PRO A 39 -38.11 8.14 -14.25
N PRO A 40 -38.51 8.29 -15.52
CA PRO A 40 -37.84 9.19 -16.46
C PRO A 40 -37.99 10.65 -16.01
N VAL A 41 -36.94 11.44 -16.26
CA VAL A 41 -36.90 12.87 -15.98
C VAL A 41 -37.90 13.59 -16.89
N ALA A 42 -39.07 13.92 -16.34
CA ALA A 42 -39.99 14.87 -16.95
C ALA A 42 -39.58 16.29 -16.54
N SER A 43 -39.16 17.10 -17.51
CA SER A 43 -38.99 18.54 -17.35
C SER A 43 -40.30 19.27 -17.64
N PRO A 44 -40.79 20.09 -16.68
CA PRO A 44 -41.42 21.35 -17.08
C PRO A 44 -41.01 22.53 -16.20
N LEU A 45 -40.83 23.68 -16.85
CA LEU A 45 -40.75 25.06 -16.33
C LEU A 45 -41.07 25.24 -14.83
N GLN A 46 -40.06 25.44 -14.00
CA GLN A 46 -40.17 25.88 -12.60
C GLN A 46 -39.14 26.99 -12.35
N ASN A 47 -39.52 28.00 -11.56
CA ASN A 47 -38.69 29.13 -11.12
C ASN A 47 -37.19 28.78 -11.09
N GLN A 48 -36.37 29.48 -11.88
CA GLN A 48 -34.93 29.25 -11.89
C GLN A 48 -34.37 29.43 -10.48
N LEU A 49 -34.04 28.32 -9.84
CA LEU A 49 -33.34 28.29 -8.57
C LEU A 49 -31.93 28.83 -8.82
N ILE A 50 -31.57 29.92 -8.14
CA ILE A 50 -30.24 30.55 -8.28
C ILE A 50 -29.34 30.01 -7.17
N PHE A 51 -28.25 29.37 -7.58
CA PHE A 51 -27.22 28.83 -6.69
C PHE A 51 -25.99 29.75 -6.68
N ALA A 52 -25.25 29.74 -5.57
CA ALA A 52 -24.01 30.51 -5.45
C ALA A 52 -22.89 29.99 -6.37
N ASP A 53 -22.93 28.71 -6.74
CA ASP A 53 -21.98 28.05 -7.64
C ASP A 53 -22.67 26.94 -8.44
N GLN A 54 -22.23 26.70 -9.67
CA GLN A 54 -22.74 25.61 -10.52
C GLN A 54 -22.51 24.22 -9.91
N ARG A 55 -21.44 24.06 -9.10
CA ARG A 55 -21.19 22.82 -8.36
C ARG A 55 -22.31 22.50 -7.38
N LEU A 56 -22.88 23.53 -6.75
CA LEU A 56 -24.01 23.40 -5.83
C LEU A 56 -25.32 23.04 -6.55
N GLU A 57 -25.52 23.55 -7.77
CA GLU A 57 -26.67 23.19 -8.61
C GLU A 57 -26.70 21.69 -8.93
N ILE A 58 -25.55 21.07 -9.16
CA ILE A 58 -25.42 19.63 -9.46
C ILE A 58 -25.76 18.77 -8.24
N VAL A 59 -25.30 19.16 -7.03
CA VAL A 59 -25.51 18.37 -5.81
C VAL A 59 -26.90 18.56 -5.19
N TYR A 60 -27.58 19.69 -5.43
CA TYR A 60 -28.93 19.93 -4.92
C TYR A 60 -29.93 18.79 -5.20
N PRO A 61 -30.14 18.34 -6.46
CA PRO A 61 -31.09 17.27 -6.75
C PRO A 61 -30.68 15.93 -6.11
N VAL A 62 -29.38 15.68 -5.91
CA VAL A 62 -28.86 14.49 -5.22
C VAL A 62 -29.30 14.50 -3.75
N ILE A 63 -29.09 15.64 -3.06
CA ILE A 63 -29.51 15.82 -1.66
C ILE A 63 -31.03 15.69 -1.51
N GLN A 64 -31.81 16.28 -2.42
CA GLN A 64 -33.28 16.20 -2.35
C GLN A 64 -33.79 14.78 -2.60
N ARG A 65 -33.16 14.01 -3.49
CA ARG A 65 -33.49 12.58 -3.66
C ARG A 65 -33.17 11.79 -2.40
N PHE A 66 -31.99 11.99 -1.80
CA PHE A 66 -31.63 11.33 -0.56
C PHE A 66 -32.57 11.70 0.59
N LYS A 67 -32.95 12.97 0.71
CA LYS A 67 -33.96 13.43 1.67
C LYS A 67 -35.26 12.64 1.56
N ASN A 68 -35.71 12.34 0.34
CA ASN A 68 -36.93 11.55 0.10
C ASN A 68 -36.77 10.06 0.43
N LEU A 69 -35.55 9.56 0.55
CA LEU A 69 -35.25 8.18 0.98
C LEU A 69 -35.14 8.04 2.51
N ILE A 70 -35.15 9.15 3.27
CA ILE A 70 -35.08 9.09 4.73
C ILE A 70 -36.43 8.61 5.28
N THR A 71 -36.43 7.46 5.94
CA THR A 71 -37.61 6.82 6.54
C THR A 71 -37.84 7.24 7.98
N SER A 72 -36.82 7.74 8.68
CA SER A 72 -36.92 8.28 10.04
C SER A 72 -35.96 9.46 10.22
N ASP A 73 -36.47 10.57 10.76
CA ASP A 73 -35.71 11.78 11.13
C ASP A 73 -36.22 12.31 12.47
N PRO A 74 -35.87 11.65 13.60
CA PRO A 74 -36.43 11.96 14.91
C PRO A 74 -36.03 13.34 15.44
N LEU A 75 -34.92 13.90 14.95
CA LEU A 75 -34.41 15.22 15.34
C LEU A 75 -34.79 16.33 14.36
N ASN A 76 -35.62 16.01 13.35
CA ASN A 76 -36.10 16.93 12.33
C ASN A 76 -34.96 17.71 11.62
N ILE A 77 -33.85 17.04 11.35
CA ILE A 77 -32.65 17.61 10.73
C ILE A 77 -32.94 18.05 9.29
N THR A 78 -33.66 17.21 8.54
CA THR A 78 -33.92 17.37 7.11
C THR A 78 -34.80 18.59 6.80
N SER A 79 -35.45 19.16 7.82
CA SER A 79 -36.17 20.44 7.71
C SER A 79 -35.25 21.59 7.28
N SER A 80 -33.95 21.52 7.59
CA SER A 80 -32.96 22.51 7.15
C SER A 80 -32.57 22.36 5.67
N TRP A 81 -32.87 21.23 5.04
CA TRP A 81 -32.43 20.90 3.67
C TRP A 81 -33.43 21.44 2.63
N ILE A 82 -33.64 22.75 2.62
CA ILE A 82 -34.60 23.44 1.76
C ILE A 82 -33.95 24.71 1.17
N GLY A 83 -34.16 24.94 -0.13
CA GLY A 83 -33.69 26.12 -0.84
C GLY A 83 -32.35 25.93 -1.54
N THR A 84 -31.74 27.00 -2.02
CA THR A 84 -30.49 26.92 -2.81
C THR A 84 -29.22 27.07 -1.97
N ASP A 85 -29.35 27.42 -0.69
CA ASP A 85 -28.23 27.64 0.22
C ASP A 85 -27.82 26.35 0.95
N ILE A 86 -27.26 25.41 0.18
CA ILE A 86 -26.84 24.08 0.65
C ILE A 86 -25.86 24.17 1.81
N CYS A 87 -25.03 25.21 1.84
CA CYS A 87 -24.02 25.41 2.88
C CYS A 87 -24.61 25.76 4.25
N LYS A 88 -25.91 26.08 4.32
CA LYS A 88 -26.67 26.24 5.58
C LYS A 88 -27.40 24.98 6.02
N TYR A 89 -27.37 23.92 5.22
CA TYR A 89 -28.03 22.67 5.58
C TYR A 89 -27.32 22.05 6.77
N LYS A 90 -28.09 21.63 7.77
CA LYS A 90 -27.51 21.01 8.96
C LYS A 90 -26.82 19.70 8.55
N GLY A 91 -25.53 19.62 8.87
CA GLY A 91 -24.67 18.48 8.53
C GLY A 91 -24.02 18.55 7.15
N PHE A 92 -24.15 19.66 6.41
CA PHE A 92 -23.43 19.88 5.15
C PHE A 92 -22.48 21.06 5.31
N TYR A 93 -21.24 20.92 4.84
CA TYR A 93 -20.22 21.95 4.96
C TYR A 93 -19.57 22.19 3.60
N CYS A 94 -19.57 23.44 3.17
CA CYS A 94 -18.95 23.86 1.93
C CYS A 94 -17.56 24.44 2.17
N GLU A 95 -16.68 24.27 1.19
CA GLU A 95 -15.33 24.85 1.20
C GLU A 95 -14.89 25.19 -0.23
N SER A 96 -13.93 26.09 -0.36
CA SER A 96 -13.36 26.42 -1.67
C SER A 96 -12.39 25.34 -2.18
N PRO A 97 -12.49 24.92 -3.45
CA PRO A 97 -11.52 24.01 -4.05
C PRO A 97 -10.07 24.53 -3.99
N PRO A 98 -9.07 23.66 -3.76
CA PRO A 98 -7.66 24.06 -3.71
C PRO A 98 -7.19 24.83 -4.95
N ASP A 99 -7.67 24.40 -6.13
CA ASP A 99 -7.32 24.98 -7.42
C ASP A 99 -8.17 26.20 -7.81
N ASN A 100 -9.26 26.46 -7.07
CA ASN A 100 -10.16 27.58 -7.35
C ASN A 100 -10.76 28.13 -6.05
N LYS A 101 -10.07 29.10 -5.46
CA LYS A 101 -10.46 29.76 -4.20
C LYS A 101 -11.74 30.60 -4.29
N SER A 102 -12.22 30.91 -5.50
CA SER A 102 -13.47 31.66 -5.70
C SER A 102 -14.70 30.76 -5.86
N ALA A 103 -14.50 29.47 -6.11
CA ALA A 103 -15.60 28.51 -6.21
C ALA A 103 -16.03 28.03 -4.82
N ILE A 104 -17.27 27.59 -4.72
CA ILE A 104 -17.83 26.97 -3.51
C ILE A 104 -18.34 25.58 -3.87
N ALA A 105 -17.88 24.58 -3.14
CA ALA A 105 -18.29 23.19 -3.33
C ALA A 105 -18.70 22.57 -2.01
N LEU A 106 -19.63 21.60 -2.05
CA LEU A 106 -19.92 20.76 -0.89
C LEU A 106 -18.71 19.87 -0.61
N ALA A 107 -18.00 20.15 0.49
CA ALA A 107 -16.73 19.52 0.79
C ALA A 107 -16.85 18.42 1.85
N SER A 108 -17.77 18.55 2.81
CA SER A 108 -18.01 17.49 3.79
C SER A 108 -19.45 17.41 4.26
N ILE A 109 -19.80 16.23 4.76
CA ILE A 109 -21.07 15.91 5.37
C ILE A 109 -20.80 15.28 6.75
N ASP A 110 -21.45 15.79 7.78
CA ASP A 110 -21.44 15.22 9.14
C ASP A 110 -22.87 15.05 9.65
N PHE A 111 -23.32 13.80 9.70
CA PHE A 111 -24.60 13.36 10.22
C PHE A 111 -24.50 12.70 11.60
N ASN A 112 -23.39 12.88 12.31
CA ASN A 112 -23.22 12.29 13.63
C ASN A 112 -24.32 12.71 14.60
N GLY A 113 -24.90 11.72 15.27
CA GLY A 113 -25.94 11.95 16.27
C GLY A 113 -27.31 12.32 15.70
N PHE A 114 -27.49 12.31 14.37
CA PHE A 114 -28.76 12.70 13.74
C PHE A 114 -29.85 11.63 13.83
N GLN A 115 -29.49 10.35 14.04
CA GLN A 115 -30.44 9.23 14.16
C GLN A 115 -31.34 9.06 12.94
N LEU A 116 -30.86 9.46 11.76
CA LEU A 116 -31.55 9.27 10.49
C LEU A 116 -31.64 7.78 10.18
N SER A 117 -32.76 7.35 9.60
CA SER A 117 -32.89 6.02 9.00
C SER A 117 -33.14 6.16 7.51
N SER A 118 -32.48 5.32 6.72
CA SER A 118 -32.71 5.23 5.28
C SER A 118 -32.38 3.80 4.83
N PRO A 119 -33.13 3.22 3.88
CA PRO A 119 -32.91 1.85 3.46
C PRO A 119 -31.67 1.67 2.55
N THR A 120 -31.02 2.76 2.10
CA THR A 120 -29.80 2.72 1.28
C THR A 120 -29.10 4.10 1.23
N LEU A 121 -27.78 4.09 1.01
CA LEU A 121 -26.99 5.29 0.63
C LEU A 121 -26.65 5.34 -0.87
N VAL A 122 -27.05 4.32 -1.64
CA VAL A 122 -26.75 4.21 -3.07
C VAL A 122 -27.34 5.41 -3.83
N GLY A 123 -26.52 6.02 -4.69
CA GLY A 123 -26.92 7.19 -5.46
C GLY A 123 -26.99 8.48 -4.65
N PHE A 124 -26.58 8.47 -3.38
CA PHE A 124 -26.29 9.68 -2.61
C PHE A 124 -24.80 10.01 -2.66
N LEU A 125 -23.93 9.19 -2.03
CA LEU A 125 -22.50 9.50 -1.91
C LEU A 125 -21.77 9.49 -3.26
N ASP A 126 -22.11 8.54 -4.14
CA ASP A 126 -21.46 8.34 -5.44
C ASP A 126 -21.69 9.49 -6.43
N LEU A 127 -22.71 10.31 -6.19
CA LEU A 127 -23.11 11.42 -7.06
C LEU A 127 -22.66 12.79 -6.52
N LEU A 128 -21.82 12.84 -5.48
CA LEU A 128 -21.29 14.08 -4.90
C LEU A 128 -19.82 14.29 -5.32
N PRO A 129 -19.55 15.08 -6.37
CA PRO A 129 -18.26 15.09 -7.06
C PRO A 129 -17.10 15.69 -6.26
N ASP A 130 -17.39 16.57 -5.31
CA ASP A 130 -16.39 17.33 -4.54
C ASP A 130 -16.34 16.93 -3.05
N LEU A 131 -17.12 15.92 -2.66
CA LEU A 131 -17.20 15.48 -1.27
C LEU A 131 -15.89 14.81 -0.85
N ALA A 132 -15.29 15.28 0.23
CA ALA A 132 -14.03 14.76 0.77
C ALA A 132 -14.22 14.00 2.10
N LEU A 133 -15.31 14.27 2.83
CA LEU A 133 -15.58 13.62 4.11
C LEU A 133 -17.08 13.37 4.26
N PHE A 134 -17.46 12.14 4.61
CA PHE A 134 -18.80 11.75 5.02
C PHE A 134 -18.71 11.04 6.38
N HIS A 135 -19.19 11.69 7.42
CA HIS A 135 -19.22 11.16 8.77
C HIS A 135 -20.68 10.96 9.19
N ALA A 136 -21.09 9.75 9.57
CA ALA A 136 -22.49 9.47 9.86
C ALA A 136 -22.71 8.42 10.95
N ASN A 137 -21.96 8.51 12.06
CA ASN A 137 -22.20 7.65 13.22
C ASN A 137 -23.59 7.90 13.84
N SER A 138 -24.13 6.88 14.50
CA SER A 138 -25.44 6.93 15.16
C SER A 138 -26.64 7.08 14.22
N ASN A 139 -26.49 6.71 12.93
CA ASN A 139 -27.59 6.61 11.97
C ASN A 139 -27.88 5.13 11.65
N ASN A 140 -29.08 4.88 11.12
CA ASN A 140 -29.57 3.56 10.76
C ASN A 140 -29.77 3.46 9.24
N PHE A 141 -28.66 3.52 8.51
CA PHE A 141 -28.64 3.34 7.07
C PHE A 141 -28.51 1.84 6.77
N SER A 142 -29.62 1.22 6.38
CA SER A 142 -29.65 -0.16 5.88
C SER A 142 -28.94 -0.17 4.53
N ALA A 143 -28.13 -1.19 4.22
CA ALA A 143 -27.34 -1.28 2.99
C ALA A 143 -26.31 -0.15 2.76
N MET A 144 -25.06 -0.43 3.15
CA MET A 144 -23.88 0.15 2.51
C MET A 144 -23.51 -0.66 1.26
N ASP A 145 -24.49 -1.21 0.53
CA ASP A 145 -24.30 -2.06 -0.67
C ASP A 145 -23.82 -1.24 -1.89
N GLY A 146 -23.09 -0.15 -1.63
CA GLY A 146 -22.48 0.75 -2.59
C GLY A 146 -21.29 1.51 -2.01
N LEU A 147 -20.71 1.07 -0.88
CA LEU A 147 -19.42 1.64 -0.45
C LEU A 147 -18.36 1.14 -1.45
N SER A 148 -18.07 1.95 -2.45
CA SER A 148 -17.01 1.69 -3.42
C SER A 148 -15.64 1.85 -2.79
N PHE A 149 -15.46 2.73 -1.80
CA PHE A 149 -14.17 2.87 -1.15
C PHE A 149 -14.29 3.35 0.29
N LEU A 150 -13.32 2.96 1.13
CA LEU A 150 -13.14 3.45 2.48
C LEU A 150 -11.76 4.08 2.60
N ASP A 151 -11.71 5.39 2.84
CA ASP A 151 -10.48 6.10 3.16
C ASP A 151 -10.50 6.62 4.60
N ILE A 152 -9.61 6.11 5.45
CA ILE A 152 -9.38 6.66 6.79
C ILE A 152 -7.90 6.92 7.06
N ARG A 153 -7.13 7.23 6.00
CA ARG A 153 -5.68 7.47 6.09
C ARG A 153 -5.33 8.69 6.93
N TYR A 154 -4.11 8.73 7.44
CA TYR A 154 -3.55 9.88 8.18
C TYR A 154 -4.36 10.27 9.42
N ASN A 155 -4.75 9.27 10.20
CA ASN A 155 -5.47 9.45 11.45
C ASN A 155 -4.68 8.84 12.62
N PHE A 156 -5.27 8.88 13.81
CA PHE A 156 -4.70 8.27 15.02
C PHE A 156 -5.45 7.01 15.45
N PHE A 157 -6.23 6.38 14.55
CA PHE A 157 -7.02 5.20 14.90
C PHE A 157 -6.11 4.09 15.40
N SER A 158 -6.50 3.44 16.48
CA SER A 158 -5.70 2.43 17.17
C SER A 158 -6.53 1.20 17.53
N GLY A 159 -5.85 0.13 17.95
CA GLY A 159 -6.50 -1.15 18.24
C GLY A 159 -6.67 -1.98 16.98
N SER A 160 -7.62 -2.91 17.00
CA SER A 160 -7.87 -3.82 15.88
C SER A 160 -8.78 -3.21 14.83
N VAL A 161 -8.48 -3.47 13.57
CA VAL A 161 -9.44 -3.28 12.48
C VAL A 161 -10.50 -4.40 12.59
N PRO A 162 -11.81 -4.08 12.62
CA PRO A 162 -12.87 -5.09 12.65
C PRO A 162 -12.70 -6.09 11.48
N PRO A 163 -12.62 -7.41 11.74
CA PRO A 163 -12.44 -8.41 10.68
C PRO A 163 -13.49 -8.33 9.58
N GLU A 164 -14.71 -7.92 9.92
CA GLU A 164 -15.83 -7.77 9.01
C GLU A 164 -15.54 -6.75 7.90
N LEU A 165 -14.64 -5.80 8.14
CA LEU A 165 -14.20 -4.84 7.12
C LEU A 165 -13.44 -5.52 5.99
N PHE A 166 -12.66 -6.55 6.29
CA PHE A 166 -11.95 -7.37 5.30
C PHE A 166 -12.83 -8.45 4.67
N ALA A 167 -14.15 -8.40 4.90
CA ALA A 167 -15.15 -9.19 4.20
C ALA A 167 -16.16 -8.31 3.41
N LYS A 168 -15.92 -7.00 3.32
CA LYS A 168 -16.78 -6.08 2.58
C LYS A 168 -16.29 -5.91 1.14
N ASP A 169 -17.21 -5.98 0.20
CA ASP A 169 -16.96 -5.66 -1.21
C ASP A 169 -16.70 -4.14 -1.33
N LEU A 170 -15.46 -3.75 -1.68
CA LEU A 170 -14.97 -2.37 -1.72
C LEU A 170 -13.97 -2.25 -2.88
N ASP A 171 -14.13 -1.33 -3.83
CA ASP A 171 -13.10 -1.03 -4.85
C ASP A 171 -11.76 -0.57 -4.24
N ALA A 172 -11.79 0.22 -3.15
CA ALA A 172 -10.56 0.65 -2.47
C ALA A 172 -10.67 0.68 -0.93
N LEU A 173 -9.65 0.15 -0.24
CA LEU A 173 -9.53 0.15 1.21
C LEU A 173 -8.22 0.83 1.63
N PHE A 174 -8.34 2.03 2.17
CA PHE A 174 -7.24 2.92 2.50
C PHE A 174 -7.15 3.17 4.02
N LEU A 175 -6.26 2.42 4.71
CA LEU A 175 -6.08 2.47 6.17
C LEU A 175 -4.72 3.04 6.61
N ASN A 176 -3.85 3.44 5.68
CA ASN A 176 -2.46 3.78 6.00
C ASN A 176 -2.26 5.02 6.88
N ASN A 177 -1.10 5.10 7.53
CA ASN A 177 -0.76 6.17 8.48
C ASN A 177 -1.77 6.26 9.64
N ASN A 178 -1.86 5.17 10.40
CA ASN A 178 -2.67 5.05 11.61
C ASN A 178 -1.86 4.29 12.68
N ASN A 179 -2.50 3.98 13.81
CA ASN A 179 -1.94 3.19 14.91
C ASN A 179 -2.60 1.79 15.02
N PHE A 180 -3.13 1.24 13.94
CA PHE A 180 -3.79 -0.07 13.97
C PHE A 180 -2.79 -1.16 14.32
N MET A 181 -3.15 -1.98 15.30
CA MET A 181 -2.32 -3.07 15.80
C MET A 181 -3.14 -4.36 15.81
N THR A 182 -3.04 -5.13 14.73
CA THR A 182 -3.78 -6.37 14.55
C THR A 182 -3.05 -7.31 13.61
N ARG A 183 -3.40 -8.59 13.66
CA ARG A 183 -3.02 -9.56 12.63
C ARG A 183 -3.92 -9.36 11.41
N LEU A 184 -3.39 -9.61 10.21
CA LEU A 184 -4.20 -9.74 9.02
C LEU A 184 -5.10 -11.00 9.14
N PRO A 185 -6.41 -10.91 8.84
CA PRO A 185 -7.31 -12.05 8.97
C PRO A 185 -7.02 -13.08 7.87
N ASP A 186 -7.23 -14.37 8.17
CA ASP A 186 -6.85 -15.46 7.25
C ASP A 186 -7.65 -15.42 5.93
N ASP A 187 -8.80 -14.76 5.92
CA ASP A 187 -9.69 -14.54 4.79
C ASP A 187 -9.58 -13.12 4.19
N ILE A 188 -8.45 -12.42 4.37
CA ILE A 188 -8.23 -11.07 3.80
C ILE A 188 -8.50 -10.97 2.29
N GLY A 189 -8.35 -12.07 1.55
CA GLY A 189 -8.66 -12.12 0.12
C GLY A 189 -10.12 -12.44 -0.22
N ALA A 190 -11.02 -12.57 0.77
CA ALA A 190 -12.45 -12.73 0.53
C ALA A 190 -13.11 -11.42 0.08
N THR A 191 -12.50 -10.28 0.41
CA THR A 191 -12.91 -8.98 -0.12
C THR A 191 -12.50 -8.84 -1.58
N HIS A 192 -13.45 -8.42 -2.41
CA HIS A 192 -13.15 -7.88 -3.73
C HIS A 192 -12.69 -6.43 -3.50
N VAL A 193 -11.39 -6.18 -3.70
CA VAL A 193 -10.78 -4.85 -3.62
C VAL A 193 -9.71 -4.69 -4.68
N GLU A 194 -9.68 -3.52 -5.32
CA GLU A 194 -8.71 -3.16 -6.35
C GLU A 194 -7.46 -2.52 -5.73
N TYR A 195 -7.65 -1.65 -4.73
CA TYR A 195 -6.56 -0.96 -4.03
C TYR A 195 -6.60 -1.21 -2.52
N LEU A 196 -5.60 -1.92 -1.99
CA LEU A 196 -5.46 -2.21 -0.56
C LEU A 196 -4.20 -1.55 0.00
N THR A 197 -4.35 -0.54 0.86
CA THR A 197 -3.22 0.07 1.58
C THR A 197 -3.41 0.01 3.09
N LEU A 198 -2.50 -0.74 3.71
CA LEU A 198 -2.38 -0.94 5.15
C LEU A 198 -1.05 -0.35 5.67
N ALA A 199 -0.34 0.40 4.83
CA ALA A 199 0.99 0.91 5.10
C ALA A 199 1.10 1.76 6.38
N ASN A 200 2.30 1.88 6.96
CA ASN A 200 2.56 2.78 8.08
C ASN A 200 1.58 2.57 9.26
N ASN A 201 1.55 1.34 9.77
CA ASN A 201 0.71 0.89 10.88
C ASN A 201 1.52 -0.08 11.76
N LYS A 202 0.83 -0.86 12.60
CA LYS A 202 1.42 -1.89 13.47
C LYS A 202 0.83 -3.27 13.18
N PHE A 203 0.49 -3.55 11.91
CA PHE A 203 0.05 -4.90 11.52
C PHE A 203 1.18 -5.91 11.75
N PHE A 204 0.86 -7.06 12.35
CA PHE A 204 1.86 -8.05 12.75
C PHE A 204 1.46 -9.48 12.39
N GLY A 205 2.41 -10.41 12.51
CA GLY A 205 2.21 -11.80 12.09
C GLY A 205 2.35 -11.98 10.58
N PRO A 206 2.06 -13.19 10.05
CA PRO A 206 2.28 -13.50 8.65
C PRO A 206 1.23 -12.90 7.72
N ILE A 207 1.67 -12.68 6.47
CA ILE A 207 0.75 -12.50 5.34
C ILE A 207 0.01 -13.84 5.14
N PRO A 208 -1.32 -13.88 5.29
CA PRO A 208 -2.08 -15.11 5.26
C PRO A 208 -2.19 -15.67 3.84
N ARG A 209 -2.24 -16.99 3.72
CA ARG A 209 -2.39 -17.69 2.42
C ARG A 209 -3.70 -17.32 1.71
N GLY A 210 -4.74 -16.97 2.47
CA GLY A 210 -6.03 -16.56 1.91
C GLY A 210 -6.00 -15.24 1.15
N ILE A 211 -4.88 -14.50 1.15
CA ILE A 211 -4.69 -13.35 0.25
C ILE A 211 -4.90 -13.74 -1.22
N ALA A 212 -4.55 -14.97 -1.59
CA ALA A 212 -4.79 -15.48 -2.93
C ALA A 212 -6.25 -15.66 -3.31
N LYS A 213 -7.21 -15.48 -2.39
CA LYS A 213 -8.64 -15.46 -2.77
C LYS A 213 -9.04 -14.14 -3.44
N ALA A 214 -8.21 -13.08 -3.35
CA ALA A 214 -8.43 -11.80 -4.00
C ALA A 214 -8.13 -11.86 -5.52
N LEU A 215 -8.63 -12.90 -6.19
CA LEU A 215 -8.22 -13.33 -7.54
C LEU A 215 -8.70 -12.41 -8.67
N SER A 216 -9.73 -11.62 -8.43
CA SER A 216 -10.29 -10.71 -9.43
C SER A 216 -10.33 -9.33 -8.80
N GLY A 217 -9.47 -8.41 -9.24
CA GLY A 217 -9.54 -7.01 -8.84
C GLY A 217 -8.24 -6.46 -8.25
N LEU A 218 -7.55 -7.21 -7.38
CA LEU A 218 -6.47 -6.63 -6.57
C LEU A 218 -5.24 -6.24 -7.40
N SER A 219 -5.14 -4.95 -7.69
CA SER A 219 -4.14 -4.33 -8.56
C SER A 219 -2.97 -3.77 -7.76
N GLU A 220 -3.26 -3.09 -6.64
CA GLU A 220 -2.26 -2.44 -5.81
C GLU A 220 -2.37 -2.84 -4.34
N ILE A 221 -1.24 -3.29 -3.78
CA ILE A 221 -1.14 -3.83 -2.43
C ILE A 221 0.03 -3.16 -1.71
N LEU A 222 -0.29 -2.30 -0.74
CA LEU A 222 0.71 -1.56 0.05
C LEU A 222 0.65 -1.98 1.52
N LEU A 223 1.66 -2.73 1.96
CA LEU A 223 1.84 -3.27 3.31
C LEU A 223 3.10 -2.75 4.00
N LEU A 224 3.86 -1.85 3.35
CA LEU A 224 5.11 -1.30 3.84
C LEU A 224 5.02 -0.63 5.22
N ASP A 225 6.14 -0.59 5.92
CA ASP A 225 6.29 0.05 7.25
C ASP A 225 5.28 -0.49 8.27
N ASN A 226 5.35 -1.81 8.49
CA ASN A 226 4.54 -2.55 9.46
C ASN A 226 5.46 -3.53 10.25
N MET A 227 4.86 -4.44 11.03
CA MET A 227 5.56 -5.48 11.78
C MET A 227 5.22 -6.90 11.26
N LEU A 228 4.88 -7.03 9.97
CA LEU A 228 4.55 -8.32 9.35
C LEU A 228 5.77 -9.25 9.41
N SER A 229 5.55 -10.53 9.68
CA SER A 229 6.61 -11.48 10.01
C SER A 229 6.37 -12.87 9.44
N GLY A 230 7.40 -13.70 9.33
CA GLY A 230 7.26 -15.05 8.78
C GLY A 230 7.47 -15.08 7.27
N CYS A 231 7.23 -16.24 6.65
CA CYS A 231 7.52 -16.44 5.24
C CYS A 231 6.45 -15.84 4.32
N LEU A 232 6.87 -15.37 3.15
CA LEU A 232 5.96 -15.05 2.05
C LEU A 232 5.20 -16.32 1.62
N PRO A 233 3.85 -16.31 1.56
CA PRO A 233 3.09 -17.47 1.13
C PRO A 233 3.30 -17.72 -0.37
N TYR A 234 3.34 -18.99 -0.77
CA TYR A 234 3.49 -19.38 -2.17
C TYR A 234 2.30 -18.91 -3.02
N GLU A 235 1.15 -18.79 -2.37
CA GLU A 235 -0.12 -18.31 -2.89
C GLU A 235 -0.06 -16.88 -3.45
N LEU A 236 0.94 -16.06 -3.10
CA LEU A 236 1.11 -14.73 -3.70
C LEU A 236 1.16 -14.76 -5.23
N GLY A 237 1.73 -15.81 -5.83
CA GLY A 237 1.78 -15.96 -7.28
C GLY A 237 0.43 -16.15 -7.98
N LEU A 238 -0.67 -16.27 -7.22
CA LEU A 238 -2.03 -16.34 -7.75
C LEU A 238 -2.67 -14.97 -7.97
N LEU A 239 -2.05 -13.89 -7.50
CA LEU A 239 -2.52 -12.51 -7.68
C LEU A 239 -2.21 -12.01 -9.11
N LYS A 240 -2.85 -12.61 -10.12
CA LYS A 240 -2.56 -12.36 -11.55
C LYS A 240 -2.82 -10.92 -12.00
N GLU A 241 -3.69 -10.22 -11.29
CA GLU A 241 -4.06 -8.84 -11.56
C GLU A 241 -3.14 -7.81 -10.88
N ALA A 242 -2.25 -8.24 -9.98
CA ALA A 242 -1.38 -7.34 -9.24
C ALA A 242 -0.37 -6.63 -10.15
N VAL A 243 -0.39 -5.31 -10.10
CA VAL A 243 0.53 -4.39 -10.78
C VAL A 243 1.59 -3.88 -9.80
N VAL A 244 1.18 -3.59 -8.56
CA VAL A 244 2.06 -3.07 -7.50
C VAL A 244 1.91 -3.90 -6.24
N PHE A 245 3.04 -4.37 -5.71
CA PHE A 245 3.11 -5.01 -4.41
C PHE A 245 4.28 -4.44 -3.62
N ASP A 246 3.99 -3.74 -2.52
CA ASP A 246 5.00 -3.21 -1.60
C ASP A 246 4.79 -3.77 -0.19
N ALA A 247 5.75 -4.54 0.32
CA ALA A 247 5.84 -4.93 1.72
C ALA A 247 7.24 -4.64 2.28
N GLY A 248 7.84 -3.53 1.86
CA GLY A 248 9.10 -3.05 2.40
C GLY A 248 9.03 -2.73 3.89
N ASN A 249 10.19 -2.68 4.56
CA ASN A 249 10.33 -2.32 5.97
C ASN A 249 9.37 -3.09 6.89
N ASN A 250 9.49 -4.41 6.84
CA ASN A 250 8.76 -5.33 7.70
C ASN A 250 9.75 -6.34 8.32
N ASN A 251 9.24 -7.37 8.98
CA ASN A 251 10.03 -8.45 9.58
C ASN A 251 9.86 -9.78 8.82
N LEU A 252 9.58 -9.72 7.51
CA LEU A 252 9.37 -10.91 6.67
C LEU A 252 10.67 -11.68 6.52
N THR A 253 10.58 -13.02 6.53
CA THR A 253 11.76 -13.90 6.46
C THR A 253 11.54 -15.04 5.45
N GLY A 254 12.48 -15.98 5.39
CA GLY A 254 12.43 -17.09 4.45
C GLY A 254 12.94 -16.71 3.04
N PRO A 255 12.92 -17.69 2.12
CA PRO A 255 13.23 -17.46 0.72
C PRO A 255 12.08 -16.81 -0.03
N LEU A 256 12.41 -16.07 -1.09
CA LEU A 256 11.43 -15.62 -2.08
C LEU A 256 10.82 -16.84 -2.79
N PRO A 257 9.49 -17.00 -2.82
CA PRO A 257 8.86 -18.14 -3.48
C PRO A 257 8.96 -18.01 -5.01
N PHE A 258 9.22 -19.13 -5.70
CA PHE A 258 9.29 -19.17 -7.16
C PHE A 258 7.99 -18.73 -7.85
N SER A 259 6.85 -18.85 -7.15
CA SER A 259 5.55 -18.42 -7.63
C SER A 259 5.44 -16.92 -7.90
N LEU A 260 6.34 -16.08 -7.38
CA LEU A 260 6.39 -14.67 -7.75
C LEU A 260 6.61 -14.46 -9.26
N GLY A 261 7.23 -15.43 -9.96
CA GLY A 261 7.34 -15.43 -11.41
C GLY A 261 6.01 -15.63 -12.16
N CYS A 262 4.90 -15.85 -11.45
CA CYS A 262 3.56 -15.97 -12.02
C CYS A 262 2.79 -14.64 -12.05
N LEU A 263 3.35 -13.55 -11.51
CA LEU A 263 2.71 -12.23 -11.44
C LEU A 263 2.90 -11.47 -12.77
N GLU A 264 2.14 -11.86 -13.80
CA GLU A 264 2.38 -11.45 -15.19
C GLU A 264 2.17 -9.95 -15.45
N LYS A 265 1.32 -9.29 -14.66
CA LYS A 265 1.05 -7.84 -14.75
C LYS A 265 1.93 -6.98 -13.84
N LEU A 266 2.80 -7.59 -13.03
CA LEU A 266 3.57 -6.89 -12.03
C LEU A 266 4.58 -5.91 -12.65
N GLU A 267 4.47 -4.65 -12.25
CA GLU A 267 5.38 -3.58 -12.65
C GLU A 267 6.30 -3.19 -11.50
N VAL A 268 5.79 -3.17 -10.27
CA VAL A 268 6.53 -2.76 -9.08
C VAL A 268 6.43 -3.83 -8.00
N LEU A 269 7.57 -4.30 -7.53
CA LEU A 269 7.69 -5.20 -6.40
C LEU A 269 8.74 -4.69 -5.42
N ASN A 270 8.34 -4.43 -4.18
CA ASN A 270 9.24 -3.95 -3.15
C ASN A 270 9.15 -4.81 -1.89
N PHE A 271 10.28 -5.44 -1.54
CA PHE A 271 10.48 -6.17 -0.29
C PHE A 271 11.74 -5.68 0.44
N ALA A 272 12.19 -4.46 0.17
CA ALA A 272 13.39 -3.92 0.80
C ALA A 272 13.24 -3.80 2.33
N GLY A 273 14.33 -3.89 3.09
CA GLY A 273 14.29 -3.73 4.54
C GLY A 273 13.53 -4.85 5.25
N ASN A 274 13.82 -6.11 4.89
CA ASN A 274 13.25 -7.31 5.51
C ASN A 274 14.37 -8.28 5.93
N LEU A 275 14.00 -9.48 6.36
CA LEU A 275 14.91 -10.56 6.74
C LEU A 275 14.90 -11.73 5.72
N LEU A 276 14.67 -11.44 4.44
CA LEU A 276 14.62 -12.45 3.38
C LEU A 276 16.02 -12.97 3.06
N TYR A 277 16.13 -14.27 2.75
CA TYR A 277 17.42 -14.92 2.50
C TYR A 277 17.37 -15.92 1.35
N GLY A 278 18.53 -16.43 0.93
CA GLY A 278 18.63 -17.40 -0.16
C GLY A 278 18.80 -16.74 -1.53
N SER A 279 18.33 -17.41 -2.58
CA SER A 279 18.45 -16.94 -3.96
C SER A 279 17.26 -16.07 -4.37
N VAL A 280 17.52 -15.07 -5.23
CA VAL A 280 16.47 -14.41 -6.00
C VAL A 280 16.04 -15.36 -7.13
N PRO A 281 14.76 -15.77 -7.21
CA PRO A 281 14.26 -16.65 -8.27
C PRO A 281 14.46 -15.99 -9.64
N ASP A 282 15.24 -16.60 -10.54
CA ASP A 282 15.54 -15.98 -11.85
C ASP A 282 14.27 -15.80 -12.71
N VAL A 283 13.25 -16.62 -12.47
CA VAL A 283 11.92 -16.51 -13.08
C VAL A 283 11.19 -15.21 -12.75
N LEU A 284 11.38 -14.65 -11.55
CA LEU A 284 10.83 -13.35 -11.16
C LEU A 284 11.46 -12.23 -11.99
N CYS A 285 12.77 -12.31 -12.23
CA CYS A 285 13.50 -11.36 -13.07
C CYS A 285 13.24 -11.54 -14.59
N GLY A 286 12.44 -12.52 -14.96
CA GLY A 286 11.96 -12.77 -16.33
C GLY A 286 10.59 -12.15 -16.63
N LEU A 287 9.93 -11.53 -15.65
CA LEU A 287 8.65 -10.85 -15.85
C LEU A 287 8.79 -9.68 -16.83
N LYS A 288 7.88 -9.61 -17.80
CA LYS A 288 8.00 -8.69 -18.95
C LYS A 288 7.69 -7.24 -18.61
N ASN A 289 6.79 -7.02 -17.66
CA ASN A 289 6.30 -5.70 -17.27
C ASN A 289 7.06 -5.10 -16.09
N LEU A 290 8.00 -5.85 -15.49
CA LEU A 290 8.69 -5.45 -14.28
C LEU A 290 9.59 -4.21 -14.54
N MET A 291 9.21 -3.09 -13.92
CA MET A 291 9.90 -1.80 -14.05
C MET A 291 10.76 -1.48 -12.83
N ASN A 292 10.34 -1.94 -11.65
CA ASN A 292 11.06 -1.71 -10.40
C ASN A 292 10.95 -2.93 -9.48
N LEU A 293 12.09 -3.51 -9.13
CA LEU A 293 12.22 -4.60 -8.16
C LEU A 293 13.21 -4.20 -7.08
N SER A 294 12.71 -3.90 -5.89
CA SER A 294 13.56 -3.54 -4.76
C SER A 294 13.61 -4.69 -3.75
N LEU A 295 14.80 -5.26 -3.61
CA LEU A 295 15.13 -6.30 -2.64
C LEU A 295 16.28 -5.86 -1.71
N SER A 296 16.57 -4.57 -1.67
CA SER A 296 17.68 -4.02 -0.90
C SER A 296 17.51 -4.25 0.60
N ASP A 297 18.61 -4.24 1.36
CA ASP A 297 18.59 -4.38 2.82
C ASP A 297 17.90 -5.68 3.28
N ASN A 298 18.47 -6.80 2.83
CA ASN A 298 18.04 -8.18 3.12
C ASN A 298 19.30 -9.08 3.22
N TYR A 299 19.12 -10.41 3.31
CA TYR A 299 20.19 -11.40 3.42
C TYR A 299 20.29 -12.32 2.18
N LEU A 300 19.93 -11.82 1.01
CA LEU A 300 19.99 -12.58 -0.25
C LEU A 300 21.44 -12.86 -0.66
N THR A 301 21.72 -14.05 -1.18
CA THR A 301 23.09 -14.53 -1.44
C THR A 301 23.36 -14.84 -2.90
N GLN A 302 22.32 -15.05 -3.71
CA GLN A 302 22.46 -15.46 -5.11
C GLN A 302 21.45 -14.75 -6.01
N ALA A 303 21.85 -14.48 -7.25
CA ALA A 303 20.98 -13.99 -8.31
C ALA A 303 21.38 -14.65 -9.63
N GLY A 304 20.40 -15.12 -10.40
CA GLY A 304 20.61 -15.75 -11.70
C GLY A 304 20.93 -14.74 -12.81
N PRO A 305 21.18 -15.23 -14.04
CA PRO A 305 21.57 -14.38 -15.18
C PRO A 305 20.55 -13.28 -15.51
N SER A 306 19.25 -13.58 -15.45
CA SER A 306 18.19 -12.60 -15.73
C SER A 306 18.16 -11.52 -14.67
N CYS A 307 18.28 -11.90 -13.40
CA CYS A 307 18.39 -10.95 -12.30
C CYS A 307 19.66 -10.09 -12.40
N MET A 308 20.80 -10.68 -12.73
CA MET A 308 22.06 -9.94 -12.93
C MET A 308 21.95 -8.88 -14.04
N ARG A 309 21.15 -9.13 -15.09
CA ARG A 309 20.84 -8.14 -16.12
C ARG A 309 20.00 -6.99 -15.56
N LEU A 310 18.96 -7.28 -14.77
CA LEU A 310 18.13 -6.25 -14.14
C LEU A 310 18.92 -5.40 -13.14
N ILE A 311 19.86 -5.99 -12.40
CA ILE A 311 20.76 -5.26 -11.49
C ILE A 311 21.59 -4.24 -12.28
N LYS A 312 22.20 -4.67 -13.39
CA LYS A 312 23.03 -3.79 -14.24
C LYS A 312 22.24 -2.64 -14.86
N ASN A 313 20.98 -2.86 -15.19
CA ASN A 313 20.11 -1.85 -15.80
C ASN A 313 19.38 -0.98 -14.78
N GLY A 314 19.60 -1.19 -13.48
CA GLY A 314 18.98 -0.40 -12.40
C GLY A 314 17.51 -0.73 -12.11
N VAL A 315 16.96 -1.77 -12.74
CA VAL A 315 15.58 -2.25 -12.46
C VAL A 315 15.53 -3.03 -11.15
N LEU A 316 16.58 -3.81 -10.85
CA LEU A 316 16.67 -4.62 -9.63
C LEU A 316 17.66 -4.00 -8.63
N ASP A 317 17.17 -3.44 -7.53
CA ASP A 317 17.99 -2.98 -6.41
C ASP A 317 18.21 -4.11 -5.40
N VAL A 318 19.47 -4.54 -5.27
CA VAL A 318 19.92 -5.53 -4.29
C VAL A 318 20.99 -4.98 -3.35
N ARG A 319 21.10 -3.65 -3.20
CA ARG A 319 22.03 -3.03 -2.25
C ARG A 319 21.84 -3.62 -0.85
N LYS A 320 22.92 -3.65 -0.07
CA LYS A 320 22.89 -4.20 1.30
C LYS A 320 22.35 -5.64 1.36
N ASN A 321 22.81 -6.49 0.43
CA ASN A 321 22.64 -7.95 0.47
C ASN A 321 24.03 -8.62 0.40
N CYS A 322 24.05 -9.95 0.37
CA CYS A 322 25.24 -10.78 0.27
C CYS A 322 25.47 -11.37 -1.14
N ILE A 323 24.98 -10.71 -2.20
CA ILE A 323 25.09 -11.20 -3.59
C ILE A 323 26.46 -10.82 -4.20
N PRO A 324 27.33 -11.79 -4.54
CA PRO A 324 28.62 -11.50 -5.16
C PRO A 324 28.48 -10.77 -6.51
N GLY A 325 29.35 -9.81 -6.78
CA GLY A 325 29.39 -9.10 -8.07
C GLY A 325 28.30 -8.05 -8.30
N SER A 326 27.30 -7.93 -7.42
CA SER A 326 26.22 -6.94 -7.52
C SER A 326 26.68 -5.50 -7.25
N HIS A 327 27.72 -5.30 -6.42
CA HIS A 327 28.25 -3.98 -6.04
C HIS A 327 29.79 -3.87 -6.00
N PHE A 328 30.49 -4.87 -6.53
CA PHE A 328 31.95 -4.96 -6.38
C PHE A 328 32.77 -4.05 -7.30
N ARG A 329 32.13 -3.19 -8.11
CA ARG A 329 32.89 -2.29 -9.00
C ARG A 329 33.27 -0.98 -8.30
N ASP A 330 32.38 -0.33 -7.57
CA ASP A 330 32.66 1.05 -7.09
C ASP A 330 33.34 1.11 -5.72
N GLN A 331 33.01 0.19 -4.80
CA GLN A 331 33.70 0.09 -3.51
C GLN A 331 35.09 -0.56 -3.64
N TRP A 332 35.27 -1.45 -4.62
CA TRP A 332 36.57 -2.09 -4.84
C TRP A 332 37.52 -1.21 -5.65
N LEU A 333 37.04 -0.43 -6.63
CA LEU A 333 37.87 0.56 -7.34
C LEU A 333 38.30 1.72 -6.44
N SER A 334 37.46 2.14 -5.48
CA SER A 334 37.84 3.14 -4.47
C SER A 334 38.82 2.55 -3.43
N ALA A 335 38.62 1.30 -2.99
CA ALA A 335 39.57 0.59 -2.13
C ALA A 335 40.92 0.33 -2.83
N GLN A 336 40.93 -0.06 -4.12
CA GLN A 336 42.15 -0.22 -4.91
C GLN A 336 42.89 1.09 -5.15
N ARG A 337 42.18 2.19 -5.40
CA ARG A 337 42.80 3.52 -5.53
C ARG A 337 43.39 3.96 -4.20
N SER A 338 42.71 3.72 -3.07
CA SER A 338 43.24 4.02 -1.74
C SER A 338 44.46 3.17 -1.38
N LEU A 339 44.46 1.87 -1.72
CA LEU A 339 45.57 0.95 -1.46
C LEU A 339 46.78 1.21 -2.39
N ARG A 340 46.56 1.59 -3.66
CA ARG A 340 47.65 2.01 -4.57
C ARG A 340 48.30 3.32 -4.15
N VAL A 341 47.52 4.27 -3.63
CA VAL A 341 48.06 5.57 -3.17
C VAL A 341 48.86 5.43 -1.87
N GLN A 342 48.63 4.38 -1.07
CA GLN A 342 49.31 4.18 0.22
C GLN A 342 50.57 3.30 0.16
N GLY A 343 50.96 2.75 -1.00
CA GLY A 343 52.24 2.03 -1.14
C GLY A 343 52.45 0.91 -0.11
N ILE A 344 51.38 0.18 0.24
CA ILE A 344 51.44 -0.84 1.31
C ILE A 344 52.02 -2.13 0.74
N VAL A 345 53.35 -2.20 0.74
CA VAL A 345 54.13 -3.42 0.57
C VAL A 345 54.33 -3.97 1.99
N HIS A 346 53.79 -5.17 2.27
CA HIS A 346 53.70 -5.84 3.59
C HIS A 346 52.58 -5.36 4.53
N THR A 347 51.53 -6.19 4.69
CA THR A 347 50.68 -6.12 5.89
C THR A 347 50.15 -7.50 6.29
N ARG A 348 50.30 -7.82 7.58
CA ARG A 348 49.47 -8.82 8.28
C ARG A 348 48.03 -8.32 8.31
N ILE A 349 47.09 -9.15 7.84
CA ILE A 349 45.67 -8.81 7.83
C ILE A 349 45.02 -9.43 9.07
N ARG A 350 44.59 -8.60 10.02
CA ARG A 350 43.70 -9.01 11.13
C ARG A 350 42.25 -8.69 10.75
N ILE A 351 41.41 -9.71 10.66
CA ILE A 351 39.98 -9.56 10.36
C ILE A 351 39.20 -9.90 11.63
N HIS A 352 38.40 -8.96 12.14
CA HIS A 352 37.88 -9.05 13.50
C HIS A 352 36.45 -9.57 13.68
N ARG A 353 35.62 -9.80 12.65
CA ARG A 353 34.26 -10.37 12.85
C ARG A 353 33.70 -11.09 11.61
N PHE A 354 33.17 -12.30 11.81
CA PHE A 354 32.22 -12.94 10.90
C PHE A 354 31.16 -13.74 11.70
N PRO A 355 29.89 -13.80 11.22
CA PRO A 355 28.93 -14.80 11.66
C PRO A 355 29.30 -16.20 11.12
N VAL A 356 28.92 -17.25 11.85
CA VAL A 356 29.41 -18.65 11.73
C VAL A 356 29.18 -19.31 10.35
N GLY A 357 28.41 -18.72 9.44
CA GLY A 357 28.18 -19.25 8.08
C GLY A 357 29.30 -19.00 7.05
N PHE A 358 30.39 -18.34 7.42
CA PHE A 358 31.39 -17.80 6.48
C PHE A 358 32.61 -18.69 6.18
N LEU A 359 32.63 -19.96 6.59
CA LEU A 359 33.79 -20.85 6.38
C LEU A 359 34.02 -21.20 4.90
N ILE A 360 32.95 -21.34 4.10
CA ILE A 360 33.05 -21.66 2.67
C ILE A 360 33.60 -20.47 1.87
N SER A 361 33.24 -19.25 2.27
CA SER A 361 33.69 -18.01 1.63
C SER A 361 35.15 -17.69 1.95
N VAL A 362 35.63 -18.03 3.15
CA VAL A 362 37.04 -17.88 3.54
C VAL A 362 37.94 -18.84 2.77
N LEU A 363 37.51 -20.08 2.54
CA LEU A 363 38.24 -21.05 1.70
C LEU A 363 38.29 -20.60 0.23
N GLN A 364 37.21 -20.03 -0.30
CA GLN A 364 37.21 -19.46 -1.66
C GLN A 364 38.10 -18.22 -1.78
N LEU A 365 38.14 -17.37 -0.76
CA LEU A 365 39.02 -16.21 -0.69
C LEU A 365 40.50 -16.64 -0.62
N LEU A 366 40.82 -17.66 0.19
CA LEU A 366 42.15 -18.25 0.32
C LEU A 366 42.61 -18.93 -0.97
N ASN A 367 41.74 -19.70 -1.62
CA ASN A 367 42.04 -20.38 -2.89
C ASN A 367 42.28 -19.38 -4.03
N TRP A 368 41.60 -18.23 -4.00
CA TRP A 368 41.79 -17.14 -4.96
C TRP A 368 43.07 -16.32 -4.68
N LEU A 369 43.40 -16.07 -3.40
CA LEU A 369 44.66 -15.47 -2.97
C LEU A 369 45.88 -16.32 -3.34
N LEU A 370 45.79 -17.65 -3.16
CA LEU A 370 46.82 -18.61 -3.58
C LEU A 370 47.04 -18.59 -5.10
N HIS A 371 45.98 -18.44 -5.90
CA HIS A 371 46.09 -18.42 -7.35
C HIS A 371 46.72 -17.14 -7.91
N LEU A 372 46.57 -16.00 -7.20
CA LEU A 372 47.11 -14.69 -7.57
C LEU A 372 48.59 -14.51 -7.20
N LEU A 373 49.10 -15.26 -6.21
CA LEU A 373 50.44 -15.10 -5.66
C LEU A 373 51.48 -16.08 -6.23
N ASN A 374 51.16 -16.77 -7.33
CA ASN A 374 52.03 -17.78 -7.95
C ASN A 374 53.35 -17.24 -8.56
N HIS A 375 53.74 -15.99 -8.25
CA HIS A 375 55.02 -15.41 -8.68
C HIS A 375 55.83 -14.71 -7.57
N SER A 376 55.44 -14.81 -6.29
CA SER A 376 56.25 -14.26 -5.20
C SER A 376 56.22 -15.19 -3.99
N LEU A 377 57.35 -15.87 -3.77
CA LEU A 377 57.66 -16.65 -2.58
C LEU A 377 57.77 -15.72 -1.36
N GLU A 378 56.66 -15.29 -0.77
CA GLU A 378 56.67 -14.71 0.59
C GLU A 378 55.52 -15.29 1.42
N MET A 379 55.88 -15.75 2.63
CA MET A 379 55.02 -16.41 3.59
C MET A 379 53.95 -15.44 4.12
N ILE A 380 52.69 -15.67 3.80
CA ILE A 380 51.56 -14.96 4.43
C ILE A 380 51.10 -15.76 5.64
N VAL A 381 51.29 -15.21 6.84
CA VAL A 381 50.74 -15.77 8.09
C VAL A 381 49.37 -15.15 8.34
N VAL A 382 48.32 -15.96 8.26
CA VAL A 382 46.94 -15.59 8.61
C VAL A 382 46.60 -16.19 9.97
N GLU A 383 46.50 -15.37 11.02
CA GLU A 383 46.05 -15.78 12.35
C GLU A 383 44.53 -15.62 12.49
N PHE A 384 43.84 -16.71 12.80
CA PHE A 384 42.42 -16.69 13.15
C PHE A 384 42.26 -16.74 14.67
N GLN A 385 41.71 -15.69 15.29
CA GLN A 385 41.19 -15.77 16.66
C GLN A 385 39.69 -16.04 16.62
N LEU A 386 39.28 -17.26 16.99
CA LEU A 386 37.89 -17.59 17.29
C LEU A 386 37.56 -17.02 18.68
N LEU A 387 36.77 -15.95 18.73
CA LEU A 387 36.18 -15.51 19.99
C LEU A 387 35.02 -16.45 20.33
N ASN A 388 35.23 -17.32 21.33
CA ASN A 388 34.16 -18.12 21.92
C ASN A 388 33.06 -17.18 22.44
N TYR A 389 31.84 -17.32 21.91
CA TYR A 389 30.65 -16.70 22.49
C TYR A 389 30.22 -17.49 23.73
N LYS A 390 30.09 -16.80 24.87
CA LYS A 390 29.33 -17.28 26.04
C LYS A 390 27.86 -16.99 25.86
#